data_AF-A0A2L2YYW2-F1
#
_entry.id   AF-A0A2L2YYW2-F1
#
_cell.length_a   1.000
_cell.length_b   1.000
_cell.length_c   1.000
_cell.angle_alpha   90.00
_cell.angle_beta   90.00
_cell.angle_gamma   90.00
#
_symmetry.space_group_name_H-M   'P 1'
#
loop_
_entity.id
_entity.type
_entity.pdbx_description
1 polymer ?
#
loop_
_entity_poly.entity_id
_entity_poly.type
_entity_poly.pdbx_seq_one_letter_code
_entity_poly.pdbx_strand_id
1 'polypeptide(L)' 'MSVMTKGPTLYDFLLEAELSHYFSPLKNDLKVTSVAQLKYVEEDDLSQMGMTKPEMRRLRKYFQKYCPQTYLRKI' A
#
# COMPACT_ATOMS: atom_id res chain seq x y z
N MET A 1 -1.39 -20.45 18.52
CA MET A 1 -1.55 -18.99 18.34
C MET A 1 -2.53 -18.78 17.20
N SER A 2 -3.67 -18.16 17.48
CA SER A 2 -4.79 -18.02 16.52
C SER A 2 -4.37 -17.14 15.35
N VAL A 3 -4.26 -17.70 14.15
CA VAL A 3 -4.05 -16.93 12.92
C VAL A 3 -5.38 -16.32 12.50
N MET A 4 -5.63 -15.11 12.99
CA MET A 4 -6.82 -14.35 12.63
C MET A 4 -6.84 -14.08 11.12
N THR A 5 -8.00 -14.34 10.54
CA THR A 5 -8.44 -14.11 9.17
C THR A 5 -8.50 -12.61 8.80
N LYS A 6 -7.39 -11.89 8.99
CA LYS A 6 -7.21 -10.50 8.55
C LYS A 6 -6.00 -10.48 7.63
N GLY A 7 -6.13 -9.83 6.46
CA GLY A 7 -5.04 -9.67 5.51
C GLY A 7 -3.77 -9.05 6.13
N PRO A 8 -2.64 -9.03 5.42
CA PRO A 8 -1.38 -8.53 5.97
C PRO A 8 -1.54 -7.12 6.53
N THR A 9 -0.79 -6.81 7.59
CA THR A 9 -0.72 -5.44 8.08
C THR A 9 -0.06 -4.55 7.04
N LEU A 10 -0.26 -3.22 7.13
CA LEU A 10 0.41 -2.29 6.22
C LEU A 10 1.93 -2.47 6.24
N TYR A 11 2.51 -2.71 7.41
CA TYR A 11 3.95 -2.93 7.56
C TYR A 11 4.41 -4.21 6.87
N ASP A 12 3.74 -5.35 7.12
CA ASP A 12 4.10 -6.64 6.50
C ASP A 12 3.98 -6.58 4.97
N PHE A 13 2.94 -5.92 4.48
CA PHE A 13 2.72 -5.67 3.06
C PHE A 13 3.85 -4.86 2.43
N LEU A 14 4.24 -3.76 3.07
CA LEU A 14 5.33 -2.92 2.59
C LEU A 14 6.68 -3.64 2.70
N LEU A 15 6.89 -4.44 3.74
CA LEU A 15 8.10 -5.23 3.91
C LEU A 15 8.30 -6.22 2.76
N GLU A 16 7.24 -6.96 2.37
CA GLU A 16 7.31 -7.90 1.25
C GLU A 16 7.49 -7.21 -0.11
N ALA A 17 7.05 -5.95 -0.23
CA ALA A 17 7.26 -5.11 -1.41
C ALA A 17 8.62 -4.40 -1.43
N GLU A 18 9.45 -4.56 -0.38
CA GLU A 18 10.69 -3.79 -0.13
C GLU A 18 10.46 -2.27 0.00
N LEU A 19 9.28 -1.86 0.47
CA LEU A 19 8.83 -0.48 0.64
C LEU A 19 8.58 -0.11 2.11
N SER A 20 9.07 -0.91 3.07
CA SER A 20 8.86 -0.69 4.51
C SER A 20 9.35 0.67 5.01
N HIS A 21 10.32 1.28 4.33
CA HIS A 21 10.81 2.63 4.62
C HIS A 21 9.73 3.73 4.40
N TYR A 22 8.74 3.48 3.54
CA TYR A 22 7.59 4.38 3.35
C TYR A 22 6.49 4.22 4.42
N PHE A 23 6.62 3.28 5.37
CA PHE A 23 5.61 3.07 6.41
C PHE A 23 5.36 4.32 7.25
N SER A 24 6.43 5.02 7.64
CA SER A 24 6.33 6.26 8.43
C SER A 24 5.58 7.36 7.67
N PRO A 25 5.98 7.77 6.44
CA PRO A 25 5.25 8.80 5.70
C PRO A 25 3.83 8.36 5.29
N LEU A 26 3.60 7.09 4.94
CA LEU A 26 2.25 6.59 4.68
C LEU A 26 1.33 6.73 5.90
N LYS A 27 1.85 6.44 7.10
CA LYS A 27 1.09 6.52 8.35
C LYS A 27 0.95 7.95 8.86
N ASN A 28 1.99 8.76 8.77
CA ASN A 28 2.04 10.09 9.36
C ASN A 28 1.44 11.16 8.44
N ASP A 29 1.75 11.10 7.15
CA ASP A 29 1.34 12.13 6.19
C ASP A 29 0.00 11.75 5.57
N LEU A 30 -0.12 10.52 5.04
CA LEU A 30 -1.34 10.05 4.38
C LEU A 30 -2.35 9.36 5.31
N LYS A 31 -2.04 9.24 6.60
CA LYS A 31 -2.88 8.59 7.63
C LYS A 31 -3.35 7.18 7.25
N VAL A 32 -2.56 6.47 6.45
CA VAL A 32 -2.82 5.09 6.04
C VAL A 32 -2.44 4.17 7.20
N THR A 33 -3.43 3.44 7.72
CA THR A 33 -3.27 2.49 8.83
C THR A 33 -3.50 1.04 8.39
N SER A 34 -4.05 0.82 7.20
CA SER A 34 -4.33 -0.51 6.64
C SER A 34 -4.07 -0.57 5.13
N VAL A 35 -3.75 -1.76 4.61
CA VAL A 35 -3.50 -1.99 3.18
C VAL A 35 -4.68 -1.54 2.33
N ALA A 36 -5.93 -1.78 2.78
CA ALA A 36 -7.13 -1.39 2.05
C ALA A 36 -7.28 0.12 1.82
N GLN A 37 -6.66 0.96 2.66
CA GLN A 37 -6.69 2.42 2.49
C GLN A 37 -5.75 2.91 1.37
N LEU A 38 -4.77 2.08 0.94
CA LEU A 38 -3.91 2.40 -0.19
C LEU A 38 -4.69 2.63 -1.50
N LYS A 39 -5.93 2.13 -1.60
CA LYS A 39 -6.82 2.40 -2.75
C LYS A 39 -7.23 3.87 -2.89
N TYR A 40 -7.10 4.65 -1.82
CA TYR A 40 -7.41 6.09 -1.81
C TYR A 40 -6.18 6.96 -1.98
N VAL A 41 -4.99 6.37 -2.01
CA VAL A 41 -3.73 7.10 -2.19
C VAL A 41 -3.50 7.32 -3.68
N GLU A 42 -3.31 8.57 -4.09
CA GLU A 42 -3.09 8.92 -5.49
C GLU A 42 -1.62 8.80 -5.89
N GLU A 43 -1.35 8.79 -7.19
CA GLU A 43 0.03 8.75 -7.70
C GLU A 43 0.82 10.01 -7.31
N ASP A 44 0.15 11.17 -7.27
CA ASP A 44 0.73 12.43 -6.82
C ASP A 44 1.14 12.37 -5.35
N ASP A 45 0.30 11.82 -4.46
CA ASP A 45 0.65 11.64 -3.04
C ASP A 45 1.92 10.78 -2.88
N LEU A 46 2.01 9.68 -3.63
CA LEU A 46 3.20 8.81 -3.66
C LEU A 46 4.41 9.55 -4.23
N SER A 47 4.21 10.41 -5.23
CA SER A 47 5.30 11.17 -5.84
C SER A 47 5.83 12.24 -4.88
N GLN A 48 4.95 12.91 -4.14
CA GLN A 48 5.30 13.94 -3.15
C GLN A 48 6.12 13.37 -1.98
N MET A 49 5.86 12.12 -1.58
CA MET A 49 6.68 11.43 -0.57
C MET A 49 8.02 10.88 -1.11
N GLY A 50 8.33 11.12 -2.39
CA GLY A 50 9.59 10.72 -3.01
C GLY A 50 9.60 9.30 -3.59
N MET A 51 8.43 8.65 -3.69
CA MET A 51 8.36 7.32 -4.28
C MET A 51 8.63 7.38 -5.79
N THR A 52 9.51 6.50 -6.27
CA THR A 52 9.88 6.43 -7.68
C THR A 52 8.84 5.65 -8.50
N LYS A 53 8.76 5.88 -9.81
CA LYS A 53 7.85 5.12 -10.70
C LYS A 53 7.99 3.58 -10.58
N PRO A 54 9.20 2.99 -10.46
CA PRO A 54 9.36 1.55 -10.21
C PRO A 54 8.79 1.08 -8.87
N GLU A 55 8.91 1.89 -7.82
CA GLU A 55 8.38 1.60 -6.48
C GLU A 55 6.85 1.67 -6.47
N MET A 56 6.27 2.70 -7.08
CA MET A 56 4.81 2.80 -7.26
C MET A 56 4.24 1.61 -8.01
N ARG A 57 4.95 1.13 -9.06
CA ARG A 57 4.58 -0.08 -9.79
C ARG A 57 4.63 -1.33 -8.90
N ARG A 58 5.67 -1.47 -8.07
CA ARG A 58 5.76 -2.56 -7.08
C ARG A 58 4.60 -2.50 -6.09
N LEU A 59 4.34 -1.34 -5.50
CA LEU A 59 3.24 -1.12 -4.57
C LEU A 59 1.90 -1.55 -5.18
N ARG A 60 1.58 -1.09 -6.39
CA ARG A 60 0.35 -1.45 -7.11
C ARG A 60 0.26 -2.94 -7.42
N LYS A 61 1.35 -3.56 -7.86
CA LYS A 61 1.41 -5.00 -8.14
C LYS A 61 1.11 -5.84 -6.89
N TYR A 62 1.71 -5.49 -5.77
CA TYR A 62 1.46 -6.17 -4.50
C TYR A 62 0.06 -5.88 -3.98
N PHE A 63 -0.43 -4.65 -4.11
CA PHE A 63 -1.77 -4.27 -3.70
C PHE A 63 -2.84 -5.10 -4.45
N GLN A 64 -2.67 -5.30 -5.76
CA GLN A 64 -3.56 -6.17 -6.55
C GLN A 64 -3.50 -7.64 -6.12
N LYS A 65 -2.31 -8.16 -5.76
CA LYS A 65 -2.14 -9.54 -5.24
C LYS A 65 -2.93 -9.74 -3.94
N TYR A 66 -2.89 -8.77 -3.04
CA TYR A 66 -3.52 -8.84 -1.73
C TYR A 66 -4.98 -8.40 -1.69
N CYS A 67 -5.39 -7.55 -2.62
CA CYS A 67 -6.71 -6.95 -2.67
C CYS A 67 -7.31 -7.08 -4.09
N PRO A 68 -7.53 -8.33 -4.58
CA PRO A 68 -7.97 -8.59 -5.95
C PRO A 68 -9.37 -8.05 -6.29
N GLN A 69 -10.19 -7.76 -5.29
CA GLN A 69 -11.56 -7.22 -5.46
C GLN A 69 -11.59 -5.69 -5.60
N THR A 70 -10.44 -5.03 -5.51
CA THR A 70 -10.28 -3.57 -5.53
C THR A 70 -9.79 -3.08 -6.89
N TYR A 71 -10.19 -3.76 -7.97
CA TYR A 71 -10.10 -3.18 -9.30
C TYR A 71 -10.74 -1.79 -9.21
N LEU A 72 -9.90 -0.77 -9.33
CA LEU A 72 -10.30 0.60 -9.68
C LEU A 72 -11.28 0.45 -10.84
N ARG A 73 -12.58 0.53 -10.55
CA ARG A 73 -13.59 0.65 -11.58
C ARG A 73 -13.17 1.88 -12.38
N LYS A 74 -12.70 1.66 -13.61
CA LYS A 74 -12.76 2.69 -14.65
C LYS A 74 -14.22 3.14 -14.66
N ILE A 75 -14.46 4.38 -14.24
CA ILE A 75 -15.63 5.14 -14.63
C ILE A 75 -15.25 5.81 -15.95
#